data_AF-A0AA96GH26-F1
#
_entry.id   AF-A0AA96GH26-F1
#
_cell.length_a   1.000
_cell.length_b   1.000
_cell.length_c   1.000
_cell.angle_alpha   90.00
_cell.angle_beta   90.00
_cell.angle_gamma   90.00
#
_symmetry.space_group_name_H-M   'P 1'
#
loop_
_entity.id
_entity.type
_entity.pdbx_description
1 polymer ?
#
loop_
_entity_poly.entity_id
_entity_poly.type
_entity_poly.pdbx_seq_one_letter_code
_entity_poly.pdbx_strand_id
1 'polypeptide(L)'
;MQKGFIHKVYNEDQFNGNWKQLKGALKENWGEFTDDDLLAIEGRTDRFEGKLQERYGERKEEVRAWVDEWLENHPYDSREQKN
;
A
#
# COMPACT_ATOMS: atom_id res chain seq x y z
N MET A 1 10.18 -8.26 22.88
CA MET A 1 10.13 -6.79 23.01
C MET A 1 10.25 -6.24 21.59
N GLN A 2 9.35 -5.48 20.97
CA GLN A 2 7.98 -5.03 21.22
C GLN A 2 7.25 -5.33 19.90
N LYS A 3 6.10 -6.01 19.90
CA LYS A 3 5.22 -5.98 18.72
C LYS A 3 4.49 -4.64 18.83
N GLY A 4 5.16 -3.61 18.34
CA GLY A 4 4.67 -2.23 18.34
C GLY A 4 3.34 -2.17 17.63
N PHE A 5 2.44 -1.36 18.18
CA PHE A 5 1.19 -0.96 17.56
C PHE A 5 1.42 -0.67 16.07
N ILE A 6 0.70 -1.38 15.19
CA ILE A 6 0.80 -1.20 13.73
C ILE A 6 0.17 0.16 13.41
N HIS A 7 0.99 1.21 13.52
CA HIS A 7 0.69 2.53 13.00
C HIS A 7 1.12 2.53 11.54
N LYS A 8 0.28 3.07 10.65
CA LYS A 8 0.62 3.33 9.25
C LYS A 8 1.98 4.03 9.20
N VAL A 9 3.01 3.37 8.67
CA VAL A 9 4.37 3.91 8.56
C VAL A 9 4.54 4.61 7.21
N TYR A 10 3.85 4.14 6.17
CA TYR A 10 3.88 4.80 4.86
C TYR A 10 3.17 6.15 4.86
N ASN A 11 3.85 7.15 4.29
CA ASN A 11 3.26 8.43 3.94
C ASN A 11 2.69 8.42 2.50
N GLU A 12 1.98 9.49 2.16
CA GLU A 12 1.31 9.61 0.85
C GLU A 12 2.30 9.62 -0.32
N ASP A 13 3.40 10.35 -0.21
CA ASP A 13 4.45 10.42 -1.24
C ASP A 13 5.07 9.05 -1.53
N GLN A 14 5.43 8.29 -0.48
CA GLN A 14 6.02 6.95 -0.65
C GLN A 14 5.06 5.98 -1.31
N PHE A 15 3.78 5.99 -0.89
CA PHE A 15 2.76 5.12 -1.44
C PHE A 15 2.46 5.47 -2.90
N ASN A 16 2.31 6.76 -3.21
CA ASN A 16 2.04 7.23 -4.57
C ASN A 16 3.22 6.98 -5.50
N GLY A 17 4.42 7.34 -5.07
CA GLY A 17 5.65 7.22 -5.85
C GLY A 17 5.98 5.78 -6.24
N ASN A 18 5.67 4.82 -5.37
CA ASN A 18 5.85 3.39 -5.63
C ASN A 18 4.61 2.69 -6.23
N TRP A 19 3.51 3.41 -6.42
CA TRP A 19 2.20 2.82 -6.73
C TRP A 19 2.23 1.83 -7.89
N LYS A 20 2.95 2.14 -8.96
CA LYS A 20 3.04 1.27 -10.15
C LYS A 20 3.58 -0.13 -9.81
N GLN A 21 4.60 -0.19 -8.97
CA GLN A 21 5.24 -1.45 -8.55
C GLN A 21 4.39 -2.14 -7.47
N LEU A 22 3.94 -1.35 -6.48
CA LEU A 22 3.09 -1.83 -5.40
C LEU A 22 1.79 -2.46 -5.90
N LYS A 23 1.16 -1.88 -6.93
CA LYS A 23 -0.04 -2.42 -7.58
C LYS A 23 0.17 -3.85 -8.08
N GLY A 24 1.30 -4.13 -8.71
CA GLY A 24 1.63 -5.48 -9.20
C GLY A 24 1.74 -6.47 -8.05
N ALA A 25 2.53 -6.10 -7.03
CA ALA A 25 2.75 -6.93 -5.87
C ALA A 25 1.45 -7.15 -5.05
N LEU A 26 0.58 -6.14 -4.96
CA LEU A 26 -0.76 -6.26 -4.38
C LEU A 26 -1.60 -7.28 -5.15
N LYS A 27 -1.64 -7.22 -6.49
CA LYS A 27 -2.40 -8.17 -7.31
C LYS A 27 -1.93 -9.62 -7.13
N GLU A 28 -0.62 -9.82 -6.98
CA GLU A 28 -0.03 -11.15 -6.82
C GLU A 28 -0.25 -11.75 -5.42
N ASN A 29 -0.14 -10.94 -4.36
CA ASN A 29 -0.22 -11.42 -2.97
C ASN A 29 -1.62 -11.28 -2.35
N TRP A 30 -2.45 -10.39 -2.89
CA TRP A 30 -3.74 -9.98 -2.33
C TRP A 30 -4.83 -10.06 -3.40
N GLY A 31 -5.20 -11.29 -3.77
CA GLY A 31 -6.12 -11.59 -4.87
C GLY A 31 -7.59 -11.19 -4.67
N GLU A 32 -7.99 -10.61 -3.53
CA GLU A 32 -9.33 -10.04 -3.35
C GLU A 32 -9.42 -8.61 -3.91
N PHE A 33 -8.28 -7.94 -4.11
CA PHE A 33 -8.23 -6.74 -4.93
C PHE A 33 -8.41 -7.10 -6.40
N THR A 34 -9.43 -6.54 -7.02
CA THR A 34 -9.63 -6.64 -8.46
C THR A 34 -8.78 -5.60 -9.20
N ASP A 35 -8.60 -5.79 -10.51
CA ASP A 35 -7.97 -4.77 -11.35
C ASP A 35 -8.68 -3.41 -11.28
N ASP A 36 -10.01 -3.41 -11.12
CA ASP A 36 -10.81 -2.18 -10.97
C ASP A 36 -10.55 -1.50 -9.64
N ASP A 37 -10.47 -2.26 -8.54
CA ASP A 37 -10.14 -1.69 -7.22
C ASP A 37 -8.76 -1.04 -7.25
N LEU A 38 -7.76 -1.72 -7.83
CA LEU A 38 -6.42 -1.19 -7.97
C LEU A 38 -6.41 0.05 -8.87
N LEU A 39 -7.15 0.07 -9.97
CA LEU A 39 -7.30 1.27 -10.79
C LEU A 39 -7.92 2.42 -10.01
N ALA A 40 -8.96 2.16 -9.22
CA ALA A 40 -9.63 3.17 -8.40
C ALA A 40 -8.70 3.74 -7.32
N ILE A 41 -7.84 2.92 -6.71
CA ILE A 41 -6.88 3.35 -5.68
C ILE A 41 -5.93 4.42 -6.23
N GLU A 42 -5.41 4.23 -7.44
CA GLU A 42 -4.59 5.23 -8.15
C GLU A 42 -3.45 5.84 -7.30
N GLY A 43 -2.83 5.04 -6.43
CA GLY A 43 -1.74 5.52 -5.57
C GLY A 43 -2.18 6.51 -4.49
N ARG A 44 -3.48 6.57 -4.17
CA ARG A 44 -4.02 7.41 -3.11
C ARG A 44 -4.28 6.59 -1.85
N THR A 45 -3.71 7.03 -0.73
CA THR A 45 -3.80 6.27 0.53
C THR A 45 -5.21 6.23 1.10
N ASP A 46 -6.02 7.28 0.94
CA ASP A 46 -7.41 7.29 1.40
C ASP A 46 -8.29 6.29 0.62
N ARG A 47 -8.08 6.17 -0.69
CA ARG A 47 -8.81 5.21 -1.52
C ARG A 47 -8.38 3.78 -1.22
N PHE A 48 -7.08 3.58 -0.98
CA PHE A 48 -6.55 2.29 -0.53
C PHE A 48 -7.20 1.84 0.78
N GLU A 49 -7.28 2.73 1.77
CA GLU A 49 -7.91 2.46 3.07
C GLU A 49 -9.40 2.12 2.94
N GLY A 50 -10.13 2.83 2.07
CA GLY A 50 -11.52 2.51 1.74
C GLY A 50 -11.65 1.11 1.15
N LYS A 51 -10.82 0.79 0.15
CA LYS A 51 -10.85 -0.50 -0.55
C LYS A 51 -10.42 -1.66 0.34
N LEU A 52 -9.48 -1.43 1.25
CA LEU A 52 -9.11 -2.39 2.29
C LEU A 52 -10.31 -2.74 3.18
N GLN A 53 -11.07 -1.73 3.61
CA GLN A 53 -12.26 -1.95 4.43
C GLN A 53 -13.35 -2.69 3.65
N GLU A 54 -13.55 -2.38 2.36
CA GLU A 54 -14.54 -3.03 1.49
C GLU A 54 -14.20 -4.51 1.18
N ARG A 55 -12.92 -4.82 0.93
CA ARG A 55 -12.49 -6.16 0.48
C ARG A 55 -12.06 -7.07 1.62
N TYR A 56 -11.26 -6.55 2.54
CA TYR A 56 -10.57 -7.35 3.56
C TYR A 56 -11.18 -7.24 4.95
N GLY A 57 -11.96 -6.17 5.23
CA GLY A 57 -12.70 -6.02 6.48
C GLY A 57 -11.81 -6.18 7.72
N GLU A 58 -11.96 -7.29 8.43
CA GLU A 58 -11.16 -7.65 9.63
C GLU A 58 -9.68 -7.91 9.31
N ARG A 59 -9.37 -8.35 8.08
CA ARG A 59 -8.01 -8.66 7.63
C ARG A 59 -7.26 -7.45 7.08
N LYS A 60 -7.87 -6.26 7.07
CA LYS A 60 -7.26 -5.04 6.54
C LYS A 60 -5.91 -4.69 7.18
N GLU A 61 -5.74 -5.03 8.45
CA GLU A 61 -4.51 -4.75 9.20
C GLU A 61 -3.34 -5.63 8.70
N GLU A 62 -3.62 -6.86 8.26
CA GLU A 62 -2.61 -7.75 7.67
C GLU A 62 -2.10 -7.18 6.34
N VAL A 63 -3.02 -6.69 5.49
CA VAL A 63 -2.67 -6.08 4.22
C VAL A 63 -1.90 -4.78 4.42
N ARG A 64 -2.34 -3.94 5.37
CA ARG A 64 -1.68 -2.67 5.70
C ARG A 64 -0.25 -2.92 6.17
N ALA A 65 -0.05 -3.86 7.10
CA ALA A 65 1.26 -4.21 7.61
C ALA A 65 2.20 -4.72 6.52
N TRP A 66 1.68 -5.52 5.60
CA TRP A 66 2.45 -5.99 4.45
C TRP A 66 2.83 -4.84 3.51
N VAL A 67 1.93 -3.87 3.27
CA VAL A 67 2.24 -2.69 2.45
C VAL A 67 3.29 -1.80 3.13
N ASP A 68 3.19 -1.60 4.44
CA ASP A 68 4.21 -0.90 5.23
C ASP A 68 5.59 -1.57 5.03
N GLU A 69 5.69 -2.88 5.28
CA GLU A 69 6.94 -3.65 5.11
C GLU A 69 7.44 -3.61 3.66
N TRP A 70 6.54 -3.72 2.68
CA TRP A 70 6.91 -3.66 1.27
C TRP A 70 7.54 -2.31 0.92
N LEU A 71 6.97 -1.20 1.40
CA LEU A 71 7.47 0.16 1.16
C LEU A 71 8.77 0.46 1.90
N GLU A 72 8.97 -0.11 3.09
CA GLU A 72 10.26 -0.04 3.81
C GLU A 72 11.39 -0.70 3.02
N ASN A 73 11.10 -1.80 2.33
CA ASN A 73 12.06 -2.51 1.47
C ASN A 73 12.23 -1.89 0.07
N HIS A 74 11.35 -0.95 -0.32
CA HIS A 74 11.39 -0.24 -1.60
C HIS A 74 11.41 1.28 -1.36
N PRO A 75 12.53 1.82 -0.84
CA PRO A 75 12.62 3.21 -0.47
C PRO A 75 12.37 4.10 -1.68
N TYR A 76 11.40 5.00 -1.55
CA TYR A 76 11.12 6.02 -2.56
C TYR A 76 12.13 7.17 -2.45
N ASP A 77 13.02 7.32 -3.43
CA ASP A 77 13.87 8.51 -3.55
C ASP A 77 13.17 9.59 -4.38
N SER A 78 12.55 10.55 -3.70
CA SER A 78 11.90 11.72 -4.29
C SER A 78 12.85 12.62 -5.11
N ARG A 79 14.17 12.45 -5.01
CA ARG A 79 15.17 13.25 -5.73
C ARG A 79 15.45 12.73 -7.14
N GLU A 80 15.19 11.46 -7.42
CA GLU A 80 15.47 10.87 -8.74
C GLU A 80 14.49 11.30 -9.84
N GLN A 81 13.30 11.79 -9.49
CA GLN A 81 12.30 12.23 -10.48
C GLN A 81 12.45 13.69 -10.95
N LYS A 82 13.40 14.45 -10.38
CA LYS A 82 13.63 15.87 -10.73
C LYS A 82 14.75 16.12 -11.75
N ASN A 83 15.29 15.07 -12.39
CA ASN A 83 16.30 15.19 -13.46
C ASN A 83 15.70 14.96 -14.84
#